data_AF-A0A1W6BYK4-F1
#
_entry.id   AF-A0A1W6BYK4-F1
#
_cell.length_a   1.000
_cell.length_b   1.000
_cell.length_c   1.000
_cell.angle_alpha   90.00
_cell.angle_beta   90.00
_cell.angle_gamma   90.00
#
_symmetry.space_group_name_H-M   'P 1'
#
loop_
_entity.id
_entity.type
_entity.pdbx_description
1 polymer ?
#
loop_
_entity_poly.entity_id
_entity_poly.type
_entity_poly.pdbx_seq_one_letter_code
_entity_poly.pdbx_strand_id
1 'polypeptide(L)'
;MNENYKPFKQEPKIIYERDSFKIVVGQACTNEDEKFCIGLRANAFPNKAYVIFMPQLSLNFLKSLLGEEGSDNEELIKAIKEMIES
;
A
#
# COMPACT_ATOMS: atom_id res chain seq x y z
N MET A 1 -15.59 -11.64 -12.20
CA MET A 1 -14.27 -11.13 -11.75
C MET A 1 -13.22 -11.81 -12.60
N ASN A 2 -12.29 -11.06 -13.19
CA ASN A 2 -11.26 -11.62 -14.07
C ASN A 2 -10.19 -12.30 -13.21
N GLU A 3 -10.04 -13.62 -13.32
CA GLU A 3 -9.13 -14.44 -12.48
C GLU A 3 -7.65 -14.06 -12.69
N ASN A 4 -7.35 -13.29 -13.73
CA ASN A 4 -6.01 -12.81 -14.06
C ASN A 4 -5.70 -11.39 -13.59
N TYR A 5 -6.55 -10.78 -12.75
CA TYR A 5 -6.27 -9.42 -12.26
C TYR A 5 -5.03 -9.42 -11.35
N LYS A 6 -3.94 -8.82 -11.85
CA LYS A 6 -2.74 -8.50 -11.08
C LYS A 6 -2.77 -7.00 -10.75
N PRO A 7 -2.95 -6.62 -9.48
CA PRO A 7 -3.01 -5.21 -9.08
C PRO A 7 -1.68 -4.49 -9.26
N PHE A 8 -0.57 -5.21 -9.15
CA PHE A 8 0.80 -4.70 -9.29
C PHE A 8 1.53 -5.38 -10.43
N LYS A 9 2.41 -4.62 -11.10
CA LYS A 9 3.25 -5.13 -12.21
C LYS A 9 4.24 -6.19 -11.74
N GLN A 10 4.72 -6.05 -10.50
CA GLN A 10 5.62 -6.98 -9.82
C GLN A 10 5.07 -7.29 -8.42
N GLU A 11 5.69 -8.24 -7.69
CA GLU A 11 5.28 -8.50 -6.31
C GLU A 11 5.57 -7.24 -5.46
N PRO A 12 4.56 -6.67 -4.77
CA PRO A 12 4.73 -5.42 -4.06
C PRO A 12 5.51 -5.65 -2.76
N LYS A 13 6.24 -4.64 -2.31
CA LYS A 13 6.98 -4.66 -1.04
C LYS A 13 6.00 -4.46 0.12
N ILE A 14 6.01 -5.35 1.10
CA ILE A 14 5.25 -5.17 2.34
C ILE A 14 5.97 -4.10 3.17
N ILE A 15 5.23 -3.06 3.58
CA ILE A 15 5.73 -1.99 4.45
C ILE A 15 5.05 -1.99 5.82
N TYR A 16 3.96 -2.74 5.96
CA TYR A 16 3.26 -2.90 7.23
C TYR A 16 2.45 -4.19 7.24
N GLU A 17 2.40 -4.85 8.39
CA GLU A 17 1.59 -6.03 8.59
C GLU A 17 1.01 -6.05 10.01
N ARG A 18 -0.31 -6.25 10.11
CA ARG A 18 -1.04 -6.64 11.32
C ARG A 18 -1.83 -7.91 11.02
N ASP A 19 -2.39 -8.52 12.07
CA ASP A 19 -3.21 -9.73 11.95
C ASP A 19 -4.38 -9.57 10.96
N SER A 20 -4.97 -8.37 10.88
CA SER A 20 -6.13 -8.10 10.03
C SER A 20 -5.79 -7.64 8.61
N PHE A 21 -4.64 -7.02 8.37
CA PHE A 21 -4.29 -6.44 7.06
C PHE A 21 -2.79 -6.22 6.87
N LYS A 22 -2.38 -6.03 5.61
CA LYS A 22 -1.05 -5.57 5.21
C LYS A 22 -1.15 -4.33 4.36
N ILE A 23 -0.15 -3.46 4.50
CA ILE A 23 0.09 -2.35 3.59
C ILE A 23 1.31 -2.71 2.75
N VAL A 24 1.15 -2.58 1.45
CA VAL A 24 2.20 -2.85 0.47
C VAL A 24 2.43 -1.64 -0.41
N VAL A 25 3.60 -1.56 -1.02
CA VAL A 25 3.88 -0.55 -2.04
C VAL A 25 4.48 -1.21 -3.27
N GLY A 26 4.02 -0.77 -4.43
CA GLY A 26 4.52 -1.25 -5.71
C GLY A 26 3.92 -0.46 -6.87
N GLN A 27 4.42 -0.71 -8.07
CA GLN A 27 3.88 -0.10 -9.28
C GLN A 27 2.57 -0.79 -9.67
N ALA A 28 1.47 -0.04 -9.67
CA ALA A 28 0.17 -0.58 -10.06
C ALA A 28 0.12 -0.86 -11.57
N CYS A 29 -0.63 -1.89 -11.97
CA CYS A 29 -0.88 -2.16 -13.39
C CYS A 29 -1.81 -1.12 -14.02
N THR A 30 -2.65 -0.47 -13.21
CA THR A 30 -3.71 0.44 -13.67
C THR A 30 -3.28 1.90 -13.72
N ASN A 31 -2.07 2.23 -13.28
CA ASN A 31 -1.57 3.60 -13.24
C ASN A 31 -0.05 3.59 -13.51
N GLU A 32 0.31 3.63 -14.79
CA GLU A 32 1.70 3.50 -15.23
C GLU A 32 2.54 4.77 -15.03
N ASP A 33 1.88 5.92 -14.99
CA ASP A 33 2.49 7.24 -14.82
C ASP A 33 3.01 7.48 -13.39
N GLU A 34 2.42 6.81 -12.40
CA GLU A 34 2.85 6.88 -11.01
C GLU A 34 4.00 5.89 -10.75
N LYS A 35 5.12 6.39 -10.23
CA LYS A 35 6.30 5.55 -9.88
C LYS A 35 5.93 4.44 -8.89
N PHE A 36 4.97 4.70 -8.00
CA PHE A 36 4.49 3.73 -7.02
C PHE A 36 3.04 4.01 -6.62
N CYS A 37 2.38 3.00 -6.07
CA CYS A 37 1.05 3.10 -5.47
C CYS A 37 1.03 2.29 -4.17
N ILE A 38 0.18 2.69 -3.23
CA ILE A 38 0.03 2.00 -1.95
C ILE A 38 -1.18 1.06 -2.04
N GLY A 39 -0.95 -0.21 -1.71
CA GLY A 39 -1.99 -1.23 -1.65
C GLY A 39 -2.34 -1.58 -0.22
N LEU A 40 -3.63 -1.64 0.09
CA LEU A 40 -4.14 -2.23 1.32
C LEU A 40 -4.76 -3.59 1.01
N ARG A 41 -4.32 -4.63 1.71
CA ARG A 41 -4.84 -5.99 1.61
C ARG A 41 -5.30 -6.47 2.97
N ALA A 42 -6.55 -6.90 3.08
CA ALA A 42 -7.03 -7.60 4.26
C ALA A 42 -6.56 -9.06 4.26
N ASN A 43 -6.05 -9.54 5.40
CA ASN A 43 -5.50 -10.89 5.54
C ASN A 43 -6.57 -11.97 5.45
N ALA A 44 -7.80 -11.65 5.88
CA ALA A 44 -8.94 -12.55 5.86
C ALA A 44 -9.47 -12.84 4.44
N PHE A 45 -9.04 -12.09 3.42
CA PHE A 45 -9.49 -12.32 2.04
C PHE A 45 -8.54 -13.28 1.30
N PRO A 46 -9.06 -14.42 0.79
CA PRO A 46 -8.24 -15.43 0.13
C PRO A 46 -7.72 -14.96 -1.22
N ASN A 47 -8.45 -14.08 -1.90
CA ASN A 47 -8.01 -13.49 -3.15
C ASN A 47 -7.00 -12.36 -2.87
N LYS A 48 -6.01 -12.19 -3.75
CA LYS A 48 -5.07 -11.06 -3.78
C LYS A 48 -5.80 -9.74 -4.13
N ALA A 49 -6.86 -9.41 -3.40
CA ALA A 49 -7.62 -8.18 -3.54
C ALA A 49 -6.88 -7.07 -2.79
N TYR A 50 -6.49 -6.05 -3.54
CA TYR A 50 -5.86 -4.86 -3.00
C TYR A 50 -6.75 -3.66 -3.29
N VAL A 51 -6.93 -2.80 -2.30
CA VAL A 51 -7.39 -1.43 -2.54
C VAL A 51 -6.15 -0.61 -2.82
N ILE A 52 -6.05 -0.06 -4.03
CA ILE A 52 -4.90 0.73 -4.48
C ILE A 52 -5.21 2.21 -4.35
N PHE A 53 -4.29 2.94 -3.72
CA PHE A 53 -4.35 4.38 -3.55
C PHE A 53 -3.21 5.05 -4.32
N MET A 54 -3.50 6.21 -4.93
CA MET A 54 -2.46 7.07 -5.49
C MET A 54 -1.59 7.64 -4.37
N PRO A 55 -0.29 7.89 -4.59
CA PRO A 55 0.64 8.34 -3.55
C PRO A 55 0.13 9.51 -2.72
N GLN A 56 -0.50 10.47 -3.40
CA GLN A 56 -0.99 11.74 -2.86
C GLN A 56 -2.13 11.54 -1.84
N LEU A 57 -3.03 10.61 -2.11
CA LEU A 57 -4.13 10.23 -1.22
C LEU A 57 -3.67 9.31 -0.08
N SER A 58 -2.59 8.57 -0.32
CA SER A 58 -2.16 7.49 0.54
C SER A 58 -1.60 7.98 1.87
N LEU A 59 -0.88 9.10 1.90
CA LEU A 59 -0.24 9.60 3.11
C LEU A 59 -1.22 9.95 4.24
N ASN A 60 -2.23 10.76 3.92
CA ASN A 60 -3.24 11.18 4.90
C ASN A 60 -4.14 10.00 5.27
N PHE A 61 -4.48 9.15 4.30
CA PHE A 61 -5.25 7.94 4.55
C PHE A 61 -4.51 6.97 5.48
N LEU A 62 -3.22 6.73 5.27
CA LEU A 62 -2.40 5.87 6.12
C LEU A 62 -2.29 6.40 7.54
N LYS A 63 -2.08 7.71 7.71
CA LYS A 63 -2.09 8.35 9.04
C LYS A 63 -3.42 8.13 9.76
N SER A 64 -4.54 8.33 9.06
CA SER A 64 -5.87 8.10 9.65
C SER A 64 -6.17 6.62 9.91
N LEU A 65 -5.76 5.72 9.02
CA LEU A 65 -5.99 4.27 9.13
C LEU A 65 -5.22 3.66 10.31
N LEU A 66 -4.01 4.15 10.56
CA LEU A 66 -3.15 3.65 11.62
C LEU A 66 -3.43 4.31 12.99
N GLY A 67 -4.31 5.31 13.05
CA GLY A 67 -4.66 6.03 14.28
C GLY A 67 -3.46 6.75 14.92
N GLU A 68 -3.59 7.11 16.21
CA GLU A 68 -2.49 7.71 16.99
C GLU A 68 -1.27 6.77 17.14
N GLU A 69 -1.45 5.44 17.05
CA GLU A 69 -0.34 4.47 17.02
C GLU A 69 0.44 4.50 15.70
N GLY A 70 -0.14 5.04 14.63
CA GLY A 70 0.49 5.19 13.32
C GLY A 70 1.47 6.36 13.23
N SER A 71 1.27 7.40 14.05
CA SER A 71 2.16 8.56 14.13
C SER A 71 3.56 8.20 14.62
N ASP A 72 3.68 7.17 15.45
CA ASP A 72 4.95 6.68 16.01
C ASP A 72 5.56 5.54 15.18
N ASN A 73 4.94 5.17 14.05
CA ASN A 73 5.50 4.15 13.17
C ASN A 73 6.53 4.78 12.22
N GLU A 74 7.68 5.15 12.80
CA GLU A 74 8.80 5.79 12.09
C GLU A 74 9.25 4.98 10.86
N GLU A 75 9.16 3.65 10.89
CA GLU A 75 9.48 2.80 9.74
C GLU A 75 8.51 3.01 8.58
N LEU A 76 7.22 3.17 8.85
CA LEU A 76 6.23 3.44 7.81
C LEU A 76 6.38 4.86 7.25
N ILE A 77 6.60 5.85 8.12
CA ILE A 77 6.86 7.24 7.70
C ILE A 77 8.16 7.32 6.89
N LYS A 78 9.21 6.61 7.31
CA LYS A 78 10.49 6.53 6.60
C LYS A 78 10.33 5.84 5.26
N ALA A 79 9.65 4.70 5.20
CA ALA A 79 9.36 4.01 3.96
C ALA A 79 8.61 4.90 2.97
N ILE A 80 7.61 5.67 3.44
CA ILE A 80 6.88 6.60 2.58
C ILE A 80 7.76 7.78 2.12
N LYS A 81 8.57 8.36 3.03
CA LYS A 81 9.50 9.46 2.69
C LYS A 81 10.55 9.04 1.67
N GLU A 82 11.21 7.90 1.89
CA GLU A 82 12.19 7.35 0.94
C GLU A 82 11.59 7.13 -0.45
N MET A 83 10.29 6.83 -0.52
CA MET A 83 9.59 6.64 -1.80
C MET A 83 9.17 7.94 -2.48
N ILE A 84 8.85 9.00 -1.72
CA ILE A 84 8.54 10.32 -2.29
C ILE A 84 9.80 11.02 -2.80
N GLU A 85 10.94 10.81 -2.14
CA GLU A 85 12.21 11.48 -2.45
C GLU A 85 13.08 10.75 -3.50
N SER A 86 12.67 9.58 -3.98
CA SER A 86 13.36 8.78 -5.04
C SER A 86 12.74 8.94 -6.44
#